data_AF-A0A1F4RKW1-F1
#
_entry.id   AF-A0A1F4RKW1-F1
#
_cell.length_a   1.000
_cell.length_b   1.000
_cell.length_c   1.000
_cell.angle_alpha   90.00
_cell.angle_beta   90.00
_cell.angle_gamma   90.00
#
_symmetry.space_group_name_H-M   'P 1'
#
loop_
_entity.id
_entity.type
_entity.pdbx_description
1 polymer ?
#
loop_
_entity_poly.entity_id
_entity_poly.type
_entity_poly.pdbx_seq_one_letter_code
_entity_poly.pdbx_strand_id
1 'polypeptide(L)'
;MKTTYKVILVIALIFVVGIFLWALFAPKETISNRIQQTLKEQEQRADLSFKDVTFEEVVAAVKYWQLKAKSAMVNKSSEVATLKEVNGTFFKNGKAVLAFISPIALWDMKTKEILLDNPLGQGSGYSFKADNLSWKLADQKLFCSGGIIINRGEAIGYADELKSDVGLETITLQGHPKITIAPKGFSTLTLEADVFEVISADNSIVAKGNPRITWREAKIHSGKIRYKQKNNVIELAGDVGIDYKDIQAWGNTALYKPEDGSIILAGKARAEQGENKLKGDEVIVSLKEQKISVRGRGKVIITEEDLITP
;
A
#
# COMPACT_ATOMS: atom_id res chain seq x y z
N MET A 1 49.54 -9.16 28.66
CA MET A 1 49.04 -8.14 27.70
C MET A 1 47.99 -8.68 26.70
N LYS A 2 48.10 -9.92 26.18
CA LYS A 2 47.12 -10.48 25.22
C LYS A 2 45.73 -10.82 25.81
N THR A 3 45.64 -11.16 27.10
CA THR A 3 44.37 -11.57 27.73
C THR A 3 43.47 -10.37 28.04
N THR A 4 44.05 -9.25 28.48
CA THR A 4 43.33 -8.01 28.81
C THR A 4 42.67 -7.37 27.59
N TYR A 5 43.32 -7.42 26.42
CA TYR A 5 42.75 -6.92 25.17
C TYR A 5 41.51 -7.71 24.71
N LYS A 6 41.50 -9.04 24.89
CA LYS A 6 40.34 -9.88 24.56
C LYS A 6 39.13 -9.57 25.44
N VAL A 7 39.35 -9.30 26.73
CA VAL A 7 38.28 -8.94 27.66
C VAL A 7 37.66 -7.59 27.30
N ILE A 8 38.48 -6.59 26.95
CA ILE A 8 38.01 -5.28 26.51
C ILE A 8 37.17 -5.39 25.23
N LEU A 9 37.60 -6.23 24.28
CA LEU A 9 36.88 -6.44 23.01
C LEU A 9 35.50 -7.10 23.22
N VAL A 10 35.39 -8.06 24.14
CA VAL A 10 34.11 -8.69 24.50
C VAL A 10 33.17 -7.69 25.19
N ILE A 11 33.70 -6.86 26.09
CA ILE A 11 32.90 -5.81 26.76
C ILE A 11 32.40 -4.77 25.73
N ALA A 12 33.26 -4.35 24.81
CA ALA A 12 32.87 -3.43 23.73
C ALA A 12 31.78 -4.03 22.83
N LEU A 13 31.88 -5.33 22.49
CA LEU A 13 30.86 -6.03 21.70
C LEU A 13 29.52 -6.09 22.44
N ILE A 14 29.52 -6.43 23.73
CA ILE A 14 28.31 -6.45 24.56
C ILE A 14 27.69 -5.06 24.65
N PHE A 15 28.51 -4.01 24.76
CA PHE A 15 28.02 -2.63 24.81
C PHE A 15 27.36 -2.21 23.48
N VAL A 16 27.97 -2.54 22.35
CA VAL A 16 27.40 -2.28 21.02
C VAL A 16 26.07 -3.03 20.84
N VAL A 17 26.03 -4.33 21.18
CA VAL A 17 24.80 -5.13 21.13
C VAL A 17 23.74 -4.57 22.08
N GLY A 18 24.14 -4.10 23.26
CA GLY A 18 23.27 -3.45 24.23
C GLY A 18 22.64 -2.16 23.70
N ILE A 19 23.40 -1.33 22.98
CA ILE A 19 22.88 -0.12 22.31
C ILE A 19 21.87 -0.49 21.23
N PHE A 20 22.15 -1.51 20.41
CA PHE A 20 21.22 -1.96 19.38
C PHE A 20 19.94 -2.55 19.98
N LEU A 21 20.04 -3.34 21.05
CA LEU A 21 18.87 -3.84 21.78
C LEU A 21 18.06 -2.69 22.37
N TRP A 22 18.72 -1.70 23.00
CA TRP A 22 18.03 -0.54 23.55
C TRP A 22 17.31 0.29 22.48
N ALA A 23 17.93 0.50 21.31
CA ALA A 23 17.34 1.23 20.19
C ALA A 23 16.12 0.51 19.57
N LEU A 24 16.01 -0.81 19.68
CA LEU A 24 14.85 -1.58 19.21
C LEU A 24 13.64 -1.44 20.14
N PHE A 25 13.85 -1.21 21.43
CA PHE A 25 12.79 -1.08 22.43
C PHE A 25 12.46 0.37 22.83
N ALA A 26 13.22 1.36 22.34
CA ALA A 26 12.89 2.76 22.54
C ALA A 26 11.55 3.09 21.84
N PRO A 27 10.55 3.62 22.57
CA PRO A 27 9.25 3.94 21.98
C PRO A 27 9.44 5.00 20.91
N LYS A 28 9.11 4.67 19.66
CA LYS A 28 9.08 5.65 18.58
C LYS A 28 7.90 6.58 18.84
N GLU A 29 8.20 7.85 19.05
CA GLU A 29 7.19 8.87 19.22
C GLU A 29 6.31 8.93 17.96
N THR A 30 5.00 8.73 18.13
CA THR A 30 4.06 8.75 17.00
C THR A 30 3.77 10.20 16.59
N ILE A 31 3.41 10.39 15.31
CA ILE A 31 3.02 11.72 14.80
C ILE A 31 1.88 12.31 15.66
N SER A 32 0.88 11.50 16.01
CA SER A 32 -0.24 11.93 16.85
C SER A 32 0.23 12.43 18.23
N ASN A 33 1.14 11.71 18.89
CA ASN A 33 1.67 12.14 20.19
C ASN A 33 2.41 13.49 20.08
N ARG A 34 3.23 13.67 19.04
CA ARG A 34 3.92 14.94 18.77
C ARG A 34 2.94 16.07 18.52
N ILE A 35 1.84 15.81 17.79
CA ILE A 35 0.76 16.78 17.58
C ILE A 35 0.11 17.17 18.91
N GLN A 36 -0.33 16.20 19.71
CA GLN A 36 -0.99 16.45 20.98
C GLN A 36 -0.11 17.20 21.99
N GLN A 37 1.16 16.81 22.10
CA GLN A 37 2.11 17.48 22.98
C GLN A 37 2.32 18.94 22.55
N THR A 38 2.54 19.18 21.26
CA THR A 38 2.74 20.54 20.72
C THR A 38 1.51 21.41 20.95
N LEU A 39 0.31 20.88 20.75
CA LEU A 39 -0.93 21.62 21.02
C LEU A 39 -1.02 22.09 22.47
N LYS A 40 -0.73 21.19 23.41
CA LYS A 40 -0.74 21.50 24.85
C LYS A 40 0.30 22.55 25.22
N GLU A 41 1.49 22.47 24.64
CA GLU A 41 2.56 23.46 24.86
C GLU A 41 2.19 24.83 24.28
N GLN A 42 1.56 24.86 23.10
CA GLN A 42 1.18 26.12 22.45
C GLN A 42 0.02 26.84 23.11
N GLU A 43 -0.96 26.12 23.69
CA GLU A 43 -2.02 26.76 24.49
C GLU A 43 -1.47 27.58 25.66
N GLN A 44 -0.28 27.22 26.17
CA GLN A 44 0.34 27.89 27.31
C GLN A 44 1.35 28.99 26.91
N ARG A 45 1.90 28.94 25.69
CA ARG A 45 3.09 29.71 25.30
C ARG A 45 3.09 30.24 23.86
N ALA A 46 1.94 30.36 23.21
CA ALA A 46 1.89 30.94 21.86
C ALA A 46 2.35 32.41 21.88
N ASP A 47 3.38 32.72 21.08
CA ASP A 47 3.91 34.09 20.96
C ASP A 47 3.07 34.94 20.01
N LEU A 48 2.51 34.30 18.98
CA LEU A 48 1.70 34.95 17.95
C LEU A 48 0.47 34.10 17.65
N SER A 49 -0.66 34.76 17.43
CA SER A 49 -1.91 34.13 17.02
C SER A 49 -2.51 34.91 15.86
N PHE A 50 -3.01 34.18 14.88
CA PHE A 50 -3.54 34.73 13.64
C PHE A 50 -4.88 34.09 13.28
N LYS A 51 -5.71 34.85 12.56
CA LYS A 51 -6.94 34.36 11.92
C LYS A 51 -6.76 34.44 10.40
N ASP A 52 -7.35 33.49 9.70
CA ASP A 52 -7.42 33.43 8.22
C ASP A 52 -6.05 33.63 7.55
N VAL A 53 -5.15 32.68 7.79
CA VAL A 53 -3.76 32.76 7.32
C VAL A 53 -3.49 31.88 6.12
N THR A 54 -2.50 32.30 5.34
CA THR A 54 -1.89 31.48 4.29
C THR A 54 -0.40 31.36 4.56
N PHE A 55 0.09 30.13 4.65
CA PHE A 55 1.51 29.79 4.64
C PHE A 55 1.87 29.12 3.33
N GLU A 56 3.08 29.35 2.85
CA GLU A 56 3.61 28.72 1.64
C GLU A 56 5.13 28.63 1.69
N GLU A 57 5.67 27.62 1.00
CA GLU A 57 7.10 27.48 0.79
C GLU A 57 7.40 27.57 -0.71
N VAL A 58 8.27 28.53 -1.04
CA VAL A 58 8.77 28.78 -2.39
C VAL A 58 10.30 28.78 -2.35
N VAL A 59 10.93 27.88 -3.11
CA VAL A 59 12.38 27.80 -3.22
C VAL A 59 12.76 27.95 -4.68
N ALA A 60 13.67 28.88 -4.99
CA ALA A 60 14.10 29.18 -6.36
C ALA A 60 12.91 29.41 -7.32
N ALA A 61 11.92 30.19 -6.89
CA ALA A 61 10.66 30.47 -7.60
C ALA A 61 9.75 29.24 -7.87
N VAL A 62 10.06 28.08 -7.29
CA VAL A 62 9.22 26.88 -7.35
C VAL A 62 8.44 26.75 -6.05
N LYS A 63 7.10 26.71 -6.18
CA LYS A 63 6.20 26.47 -5.06
C LYS A 63 6.12 24.97 -4.75
N TYR A 64 6.18 24.62 -3.45
CA TYR A 64 6.13 23.23 -2.97
C TYR A 64 4.82 22.91 -2.25
N TRP A 65 4.34 23.83 -1.43
CA TRP A 65 3.08 23.66 -0.72
C TRP A 65 2.43 25.02 -0.40
N GLN A 66 1.13 24.97 -0.14
CA GLN A 66 0.35 26.07 0.41
C GLN A 66 -0.60 25.51 1.47
N LEU A 67 -0.68 26.18 2.63
CA LEU A 67 -1.63 25.88 3.69
C LEU A 67 -2.47 27.12 3.95
N LYS A 68 -3.79 26.99 3.81
CA LYS A 68 -4.77 28.00 4.23
C LYS A 68 -5.44 27.49 5.49
N ALA A 69 -5.46 28.29 6.55
CA ALA A 69 -6.01 27.87 7.84
C ALA A 69 -6.87 28.97 8.44
N LYS A 70 -7.93 28.57 9.14
CA LYS A 70 -8.83 29.49 9.84
C LYS A 70 -8.14 30.18 11.00
N SER A 71 -7.23 29.47 11.68
CA SER A 71 -6.36 30.07 12.68
C SER A 71 -4.99 29.41 12.70
N ALA A 72 -4.01 30.17 13.16
CA ALA A 72 -2.68 29.65 13.44
C ALA A 72 -2.10 30.26 14.70
N MET A 73 -1.31 29.45 15.41
CA MET A 73 -0.49 29.86 16.54
C MET A 73 0.96 29.56 16.21
N VAL A 74 1.85 30.52 16.46
CA VAL A 74 3.28 30.37 16.23
C VAL A 74 4.01 30.54 17.54
N ASN A 75 4.84 29.55 17.87
CA ASN A 75 5.82 29.65 18.94
C ASN A 75 7.19 29.93 18.30
N LYS A 76 7.72 31.12 18.55
CA LYS A 76 9.01 31.56 18.01
C LYS A 76 10.18 30.84 18.65
N SER A 77 10.04 30.43 19.92
CA SER A 77 11.11 29.72 20.63
C SER A 77 11.30 28.29 20.13
N SER A 78 10.22 27.59 19.81
CA SER A 78 10.27 26.24 19.25
C SER A 78 10.27 26.20 17.72
N GLU A 79 10.03 27.33 17.07
CA GLU A 79 9.92 27.45 15.60
C GLU A 79 8.85 26.52 15.01
N VAL A 80 7.74 26.34 15.74
CA VAL A 80 6.59 25.53 15.32
C VAL A 80 5.35 26.38 15.17
N ALA A 81 4.66 26.22 14.03
CA ALA A 81 3.31 26.73 13.83
C ALA A 81 2.28 25.60 13.97
N THR A 82 1.23 25.82 14.74
CA THR A 82 0.02 24.99 14.70
C THR A 82 -1.04 25.72 13.91
N LEU A 83 -1.66 25.03 12.96
CA LEU A 83 -2.73 25.53 12.12
C LEU A 83 -3.98 24.69 12.38
N LYS A 84 -5.16 25.34 12.46
CA LYS A 84 -6.46 24.67 12.65
C LYS A 84 -7.36 24.88 11.44
N GLU A 85 -8.15 23.86 11.12
CA GLU A 85 -9.08 23.81 9.97
C GLU A 85 -8.35 24.14 8.66
N VAL A 86 -7.42 23.26 8.28
CA VAL A 86 -6.47 23.48 7.20
C VAL A 86 -7.01 22.97 5.87
N ASN A 87 -6.95 23.83 4.85
CA ASN A 87 -7.06 23.46 3.44
C ASN A 87 -5.69 23.64 2.79
N GLY A 88 -5.11 22.54 2.32
CA GLY A 88 -3.74 22.51 1.80
C GLY A 88 -3.64 22.06 0.35
N THR A 89 -2.52 22.39 -0.27
CA THR A 89 -2.17 21.92 -1.61
C THR A 89 -0.67 21.67 -1.69
N PHE A 90 -0.29 20.48 -2.14
CA PHE A 90 1.07 20.16 -2.54
C PHE A 90 1.26 20.39 -4.05
N PHE A 91 2.45 20.84 -4.40
CA PHE A 91 2.86 21.17 -5.75
C PHE A 91 4.06 20.33 -6.16
N LYS A 92 4.10 19.92 -7.43
CA LYS A 92 5.24 19.26 -8.07
C LYS A 92 5.64 20.08 -9.28
N ASN A 93 6.90 20.53 -9.31
CA ASN A 93 7.40 21.43 -10.35
C ASN A 93 6.51 22.68 -10.54
N GLY A 94 6.03 23.26 -9.42
CA GLY A 94 5.15 24.43 -9.41
C GLY A 94 3.69 24.17 -9.82
N LYS A 95 3.33 22.95 -10.21
CA LYS A 95 1.93 22.57 -10.55
C LYS A 95 1.25 21.94 -9.35
N ALA A 96 0.02 22.34 -9.06
CA ALA A 96 -0.79 21.70 -8.02
C ALA A 96 -1.08 20.24 -8.40
N VAL A 97 -0.79 19.31 -7.50
CA VAL A 97 -0.97 17.86 -7.76
C VAL A 97 -1.80 17.13 -6.71
N LEU A 98 -1.84 17.64 -5.47
CA LEU A 98 -2.58 17.02 -4.39
C LEU A 98 -3.20 18.11 -3.51
N ALA A 99 -4.53 18.13 -3.45
CA ALA A 99 -5.27 18.93 -2.50
C ALA A 99 -5.61 18.10 -1.26
N PHE A 100 -5.71 18.71 -0.10
CA PHE A 100 -6.11 18.02 1.12
C PHE A 100 -6.81 18.95 2.11
N ILE A 101 -7.57 18.34 3.02
CA ILE A 101 -8.09 18.99 4.21
C ILE A 101 -7.61 18.25 5.46
N SER A 102 -7.40 18.97 6.54
CA SER A 102 -6.99 18.40 7.83
C SER A 102 -7.46 19.29 8.98
N PRO A 103 -7.99 18.72 10.08
CA PRO A 103 -8.35 19.48 11.27
C PRO A 103 -7.17 20.27 11.86
N ILE A 104 -5.98 19.68 11.88
CA ILE A 104 -4.77 20.25 12.50
C ILE A 104 -3.57 19.98 11.60
N ALA A 105 -2.79 21.02 11.33
CA ALA A 105 -1.44 20.87 10.80
C ALA A 105 -0.41 21.45 11.78
N LEU A 106 0.71 20.75 11.95
CA LEU A 106 1.92 21.34 12.50
C LEU A 106 2.90 21.61 11.37
N TRP A 107 3.50 22.78 11.41
CA TRP A 107 4.63 23.11 10.57
C TRP A 107 5.84 23.42 11.44
N ASP A 108 6.83 22.52 11.38
CA ASP A 108 8.14 22.71 11.97
C ASP A 108 9.01 23.49 10.98
N MET A 109 9.28 24.75 11.30
CA MET A 109 9.99 25.67 10.40
C MET A 109 11.48 25.33 10.30
N LYS A 110 12.03 24.70 11.35
CA LYS A 110 13.43 24.30 11.44
C LYS A 110 13.71 23.10 10.56
N THR A 111 12.89 22.05 10.69
CA THR A 111 13.06 20.80 9.94
C THR A 111 12.35 20.83 8.59
N LYS A 112 11.56 21.88 8.31
CA LYS A 112 10.73 22.02 7.11
C LYS A 112 9.80 20.81 6.93
N GLU A 113 9.22 20.38 8.04
CA GLU A 113 8.30 19.25 8.13
C GLU A 113 6.87 19.74 8.36
N ILE A 114 5.93 19.16 7.62
CA ILE A 114 4.50 19.30 7.84
C ILE A 114 3.98 17.98 8.41
N LEU A 115 3.27 18.07 9.52
CA LEU A 115 2.51 16.96 10.11
C LEU A 115 1.03 17.30 10.05
N LEU A 116 0.22 16.38 9.55
CA LEU A 116 -1.24 16.53 9.48
C LEU A 116 -1.90 15.48 10.34
N ASP A 117 -2.91 15.90 11.09
CA ASP A 117 -3.84 15.02 11.81
C ASP A 117 -5.06 14.73 10.92
N ASN A 118 -5.49 13.47 10.86
CA ASN A 118 -6.67 13.01 10.13
C ASN A 118 -6.85 13.61 8.71
N PRO A 119 -5.82 13.62 7.84
CA PRO A 119 -5.92 14.24 6.54
C PRO A 119 -6.84 13.46 5.59
N LEU A 120 -7.59 14.21 4.78
CA LEU A 120 -8.31 13.71 3.62
C LEU A 120 -7.70 14.34 2.37
N GLY A 121 -7.13 13.53 1.48
CA GLY A 121 -6.42 13.99 0.28
C GLY A 121 -7.13 13.59 -1.01
N GLN A 122 -6.99 14.42 -2.05
CA GLN A 122 -7.50 14.17 -3.40
C GLN A 122 -6.52 14.70 -4.46
N GLY A 123 -6.14 13.84 -5.41
CA GLY A 123 -5.18 14.18 -6.47
C GLY A 123 -4.95 13.02 -7.44
N SER A 124 -4.64 13.32 -8.70
CA SER A 124 -4.28 12.30 -9.72
C SER A 124 -5.28 11.14 -9.88
N GLY A 125 -6.58 11.38 -9.64
CA GLY A 125 -7.62 10.34 -9.69
C GLY A 125 -7.71 9.45 -8.45
N TYR A 126 -6.97 9.79 -7.40
CA TYR A 126 -7.02 9.15 -6.08
C TYR A 126 -7.78 10.01 -5.07
N SER A 127 -8.40 9.34 -4.10
CA SER A 127 -8.73 9.91 -2.81
C SER A 127 -8.14 9.05 -1.70
N PHE A 128 -7.67 9.66 -0.61
CA PHE A 128 -7.19 8.92 0.54
C PHE A 128 -7.59 9.54 1.87
N LYS A 129 -7.62 8.71 2.90
CA LYS A 129 -7.71 9.07 4.32
C LYS A 129 -6.59 8.36 5.07
N ALA A 130 -6.06 9.04 6.09
CA ALA A 130 -5.14 8.47 7.07
C ALA A 130 -5.39 9.10 8.44
N ASP A 131 -4.88 8.49 9.50
CA ASP A 131 -4.85 9.11 10.82
C ASP A 131 -3.77 10.20 10.88
N ASN A 132 -2.63 9.99 10.21
CA ASN A 132 -1.52 10.94 10.20
C ASN A 132 -0.86 11.01 8.82
N LEU A 133 -0.31 12.18 8.49
CA LEU A 133 0.59 12.38 7.34
C LEU A 133 1.79 13.23 7.76
N SER A 134 3.00 12.81 7.36
CA SER A 134 4.21 13.62 7.40
C SER A 134 4.72 13.88 5.98
N TRP A 135 5.19 15.11 5.76
CA TRP A 135 5.92 15.50 4.56
C TRP A 135 7.08 16.42 4.93
N LYS A 136 8.25 16.17 4.35
CA LYS A 136 9.46 16.97 4.55
C LYS A 136 9.97 17.53 3.23
N LEU A 137 10.39 18.79 3.23
CA LEU A 137 10.94 19.44 2.04
C LEU A 137 12.20 18.71 1.51
N ALA A 138 13.03 18.19 2.40
CA ALA A 138 14.24 17.45 2.03
C ALA A 138 13.93 16.13 1.31
N ASP A 139 12.86 15.45 1.72
CA ASP A 139 12.51 14.11 1.21
C ASP A 139 11.54 14.18 0.02
N GLN A 140 10.68 15.20 -0.02
CA GLN A 140 9.57 15.39 -0.95
C GLN A 140 8.65 14.18 -1.08
N LYS A 141 8.58 13.36 -0.03
CA LYS A 141 7.75 12.17 0.07
C LYS A 141 6.69 12.35 1.14
N LEU A 142 5.52 11.80 0.84
CA LEU A 142 4.42 11.62 1.77
C LEU A 142 4.65 10.31 2.53
N PHE A 143 4.54 10.39 3.84
CA PHE A 143 4.43 9.23 4.72
C PHE A 143 3.13 9.34 5.49
N CYS A 144 2.19 8.44 5.24
CA CYS A 144 0.95 8.35 6.00
C CYS A 144 0.98 7.11 6.89
N SER A 145 0.38 7.22 8.07
CA SER A 145 0.28 6.12 9.02
C SER A 145 -1.06 6.12 9.75
N GLY A 146 -1.56 4.92 10.05
CA GLY A 146 -2.80 4.69 10.78
C GLY A 146 -4.02 4.71 9.86
N GLY A 147 -4.76 3.60 9.84
CA GLY A 147 -6.07 3.49 9.19
C GLY A 147 -6.10 3.97 7.74
N ILE A 148 -5.11 3.59 6.91
CA ILE A 148 -5.03 4.08 5.53
C ILE A 148 -6.18 3.49 4.72
N ILE A 149 -6.91 4.37 4.04
CA ILE A 149 -7.86 4.01 3.00
C ILE A 149 -7.51 4.84 1.77
N ILE A 150 -7.25 4.18 0.64
CA ILE A 150 -6.98 4.84 -0.64
C ILE A 150 -7.88 4.28 -1.74
N ASN A 151 -8.53 5.14 -2.50
CA ASN A 151 -9.44 4.77 -3.57
C ASN A 151 -8.87 5.20 -4.93
N ARG A 152 -9.03 4.34 -5.94
CA ARG A 152 -8.76 4.67 -7.33
C ARG A 152 -9.69 3.86 -8.25
N GLY A 153 -10.73 4.51 -8.77
CA GLY A 153 -11.73 3.85 -9.61
C GLY A 153 -12.40 2.70 -8.85
N GLU A 154 -12.26 1.48 -9.38
CA GLU A 154 -12.87 0.26 -8.84
C GLU A 154 -12.02 -0.44 -7.77
N ALA A 155 -10.83 0.09 -7.46
CA ALA A 155 -9.92 -0.46 -6.46
C ALA A 155 -9.91 0.39 -5.19
N ILE A 156 -10.02 -0.27 -4.05
CA ILE A 156 -9.90 0.31 -2.70
C ILE A 156 -8.78 -0.42 -1.98
N GLY A 157 -7.78 0.33 -1.51
CA GLY A 157 -6.65 -0.17 -0.73
C GLY A 157 -6.77 0.22 0.74
N TYR A 158 -6.37 -0.72 1.59
CA TYR A 158 -6.29 -0.60 3.05
C TYR A 158 -4.87 -0.94 3.48
N ALA A 159 -4.32 -0.23 4.46
CA ALA A 159 -2.98 -0.50 5.00
C ALA A 159 -2.76 0.23 6.34
N ASP A 160 -1.69 -0.14 7.05
CA ASP A 160 -1.23 0.62 8.22
C ASP A 160 -0.35 1.82 7.80
N GLU A 161 0.41 1.68 6.71
CA GLU A 161 1.32 2.72 6.21
C GLU A 161 1.24 2.92 4.70
N LEU A 162 1.42 4.18 4.29
CA LEU A 162 1.51 4.59 2.89
C LEU A 162 2.76 5.46 2.68
N LYS A 163 3.54 5.16 1.64
CA LYS A 163 4.65 5.99 1.15
C LYS A 163 4.41 6.38 -0.30
N SER A 164 4.61 7.66 -0.64
CA SER A 164 4.42 8.13 -2.00
C SER A 164 5.19 9.42 -2.28
N ASP A 165 5.38 9.76 -3.56
CA ASP A 165 5.62 11.15 -3.94
C ASP A 165 4.33 11.97 -3.86
N VAL A 166 4.44 13.31 -3.86
CA VAL A 166 3.28 14.21 -3.76
C VAL A 166 2.32 14.11 -4.96
N GLY A 167 2.79 13.62 -6.10
CA GLY A 167 1.97 13.41 -7.29
C GLY A 167 1.16 12.10 -7.28
N LEU A 168 1.40 11.24 -6.29
CA LEU A 168 0.83 9.89 -6.22
C LEU A 168 1.16 9.06 -7.47
N GLU A 169 2.38 9.21 -8.00
CA GLU A 169 2.83 8.48 -9.20
C GLU A 169 3.21 7.04 -8.84
N THR A 170 3.86 6.87 -7.68
CA THR A 170 4.19 5.57 -7.11
C THR A 170 3.81 5.54 -5.64
N ILE A 171 2.89 4.65 -5.29
CA ILE A 171 2.42 4.47 -3.91
C ILE A 171 2.84 3.09 -3.41
N THR A 172 3.42 3.03 -2.22
CA THR A 172 3.70 1.79 -1.51
C THR A 172 2.77 1.66 -0.31
N LEU A 173 2.04 0.55 -0.22
CA LEU A 173 1.18 0.19 0.90
C LEU A 173 1.80 -1.00 1.66
N GLN A 174 1.86 -0.91 2.99
CA GLN A 174 2.47 -1.93 3.86
C GLN A 174 1.81 -1.92 5.24
N GLY A 175 2.11 -2.94 6.04
CA GLY A 175 1.45 -3.18 7.33
C GLY A 175 0.04 -3.71 7.10
N HIS A 176 -0.06 -5.03 6.95
CA HIS A 176 -1.30 -5.76 6.67
C HIS A 176 -2.12 -5.21 5.49
N PRO A 177 -1.50 -4.90 4.35
CA PRO A 177 -2.23 -4.24 3.30
C PRO A 177 -3.20 -5.19 2.60
N LYS A 178 -4.32 -4.64 2.17
CA LYS A 178 -5.39 -5.37 1.47
C LYS A 178 -5.97 -4.48 0.38
N ILE A 179 -6.25 -5.05 -0.79
CA ILE A 179 -6.91 -4.33 -1.88
C ILE A 179 -8.18 -5.08 -2.28
N THR A 180 -9.30 -4.39 -2.28
CA THR A 180 -10.54 -4.90 -2.85
C THR A 180 -10.76 -4.30 -4.22
N ILE A 181 -11.12 -5.13 -5.19
CA ILE A 181 -11.41 -4.72 -6.56
C ILE A 181 -12.83 -5.15 -6.88
N ALA A 182 -13.66 -4.23 -7.38
CA ALA A 182 -15.03 -4.49 -7.80
C ALA A 182 -15.19 -4.24 -9.31
N PRO A 183 -14.76 -5.18 -10.16
CA PRO A 183 -14.89 -5.02 -11.60
C PRO A 183 -16.37 -4.97 -12.02
N LYS A 184 -16.71 -4.16 -13.03
CA LYS A 184 -18.06 -4.14 -13.58
C LYS A 184 -18.54 -5.54 -13.99
N GLY A 185 -19.74 -5.92 -13.54
CA GLY A 185 -20.35 -7.21 -13.87
C GLY A 185 -19.72 -8.42 -13.18
N PHE A 186 -18.83 -8.21 -12.20
CA PHE A 186 -18.21 -9.27 -11.43
C PHE A 186 -18.27 -8.98 -9.92
N SER A 187 -18.31 -10.04 -9.10
CA SER A 187 -18.29 -9.83 -7.65
C SER A 187 -16.90 -9.43 -7.17
N THR A 188 -16.87 -8.65 -6.10
CA THR A 188 -15.64 -8.15 -5.49
C THR A 188 -14.64 -9.27 -5.23
N LEU A 189 -13.39 -9.03 -5.61
CA LEU A 189 -12.26 -9.87 -5.26
C LEU A 189 -11.34 -9.12 -4.30
N THR A 190 -10.66 -9.87 -3.45
CA THR A 190 -9.71 -9.36 -2.46
C THR A 190 -8.31 -9.80 -2.81
N LEU A 191 -7.35 -8.89 -2.77
CA LEU A 191 -5.91 -9.17 -2.82
C LEU A 191 -5.31 -8.88 -1.45
N GLU A 192 -4.45 -9.78 -0.98
CA GLU A 192 -3.66 -9.64 0.24
C GLU A 192 -2.19 -9.94 -0.10
N ALA A 193 -1.25 -9.22 0.52
CA ALA A 193 0.18 -9.39 0.33
C ALA A 193 0.94 -8.67 1.44
N ASP A 194 2.25 -8.86 1.54
CA ASP A 194 3.07 -8.12 2.50
C ASP A 194 3.22 -6.64 2.07
N VAL A 195 3.31 -6.39 0.76
CA VAL A 195 3.47 -5.06 0.16
C VAL A 195 2.69 -4.94 -1.15
N PHE A 196 2.05 -3.77 -1.35
CA PHE A 196 1.57 -3.36 -2.67
C PHE A 196 2.33 -2.15 -3.19
N GLU A 197 2.63 -2.16 -4.49
CA GLU A 197 3.09 -1.02 -5.26
C GLU A 197 2.02 -0.63 -6.28
N VAL A 198 1.48 0.57 -6.15
CA VAL A 198 0.55 1.16 -7.13
C VAL A 198 1.34 2.11 -8.02
N ILE A 199 1.30 1.85 -9.33
CA ILE A 199 2.07 2.58 -10.33
C ILE A 199 1.09 3.29 -11.25
N SER A 200 1.02 4.61 -11.13
CA SER A 200 0.04 5.44 -11.85
C SER A 200 0.27 5.44 -13.35
N ALA A 201 1.52 5.52 -13.79
CA ALA A 201 1.91 5.54 -15.21
C ALA A 201 1.46 4.28 -15.96
N ASP A 202 1.60 3.12 -15.31
CA ASP A 202 1.24 1.81 -15.87
C ASP A 202 -0.22 1.42 -15.58
N ASN A 203 -0.94 2.25 -14.83
CA ASN A 203 -2.27 1.94 -14.30
C ASN A 203 -2.33 0.54 -13.68
N SER A 204 -1.33 0.22 -12.84
CA SER A 204 -1.13 -1.12 -12.32
C SER A 204 -0.91 -1.17 -10.81
N ILE A 205 -1.27 -2.32 -10.23
CA ILE A 205 -1.09 -2.65 -8.82
C ILE A 205 -0.27 -3.94 -8.77
N VAL A 206 0.87 -3.92 -8.08
CA VAL A 206 1.76 -5.06 -7.95
C VAL A 206 1.79 -5.51 -6.49
N ALA A 207 1.43 -6.76 -6.25
CA ALA A 207 1.44 -7.38 -4.93
C ALA A 207 2.70 -8.25 -4.78
N LYS A 208 3.40 -8.10 -3.65
CA LYS A 208 4.66 -8.79 -3.33
C LYS A 208 4.64 -9.32 -1.90
N GLY A 209 5.37 -10.40 -1.68
CA GLY A 209 5.44 -11.05 -0.37
C GLY A 209 4.16 -11.85 -0.10
N ASN A 210 4.17 -13.11 -0.55
CA ASN A 210 3.07 -14.06 -0.37
C ASN A 210 1.69 -13.59 -0.88
N PRO A 211 1.60 -13.02 -2.10
CA PRO A 211 0.35 -12.44 -2.57
C PRO A 211 -0.73 -13.51 -2.81
N ARG A 212 -1.95 -13.20 -2.37
CA ARG A 212 -3.14 -14.07 -2.46
C ARG A 212 -4.31 -13.31 -3.05
N ILE A 213 -5.16 -14.03 -3.78
CA ILE A 213 -6.46 -13.55 -4.26
C ILE A 213 -7.54 -14.42 -3.63
N THR A 214 -8.56 -13.79 -3.08
CA THR A 214 -9.77 -14.45 -2.61
C THR A 214 -10.96 -13.93 -3.39
N TRP A 215 -11.74 -14.84 -3.95
CA TRP A 215 -13.00 -14.56 -4.61
C TRP A 215 -14.01 -15.64 -4.25
N ARG A 216 -15.05 -15.30 -3.47
CA ARG A 216 -15.96 -16.31 -2.87
C ARG A 216 -15.13 -17.39 -2.14
N GLU A 217 -15.28 -18.65 -2.54
CA GLU A 217 -14.52 -19.79 -2.02
C GLU A 217 -13.18 -20.01 -2.75
N ALA A 218 -12.96 -19.37 -3.90
CA ALA A 218 -11.73 -19.52 -4.66
C ALA A 218 -10.57 -18.80 -3.98
N LYS A 219 -9.46 -19.50 -3.82
CA LYS A 219 -8.19 -19.00 -3.31
C LYS A 219 -7.12 -19.19 -4.37
N ILE A 220 -6.39 -18.13 -4.69
CA ILE A 220 -5.31 -18.16 -5.66
C ILE A 220 -4.06 -17.62 -4.98
N HIS A 221 -2.92 -18.30 -5.13
CA HIS A 221 -1.64 -17.83 -4.63
C HIS A 221 -0.59 -17.84 -5.74
N SER A 222 0.43 -16.98 -5.62
CA SER A 222 1.60 -16.97 -6.50
C SER A 222 2.75 -16.21 -5.83
N GLY A 223 3.93 -16.18 -6.42
CA GLY A 223 5.06 -15.38 -5.95
C GLY A 223 4.89 -13.88 -6.21
N LYS A 224 4.13 -13.52 -7.26
CA LYS A 224 3.87 -12.13 -7.66
C LYS A 224 2.53 -12.01 -8.37
N ILE A 225 1.74 -11.02 -7.99
CA ILE A 225 0.50 -10.64 -8.67
C ILE A 225 0.63 -9.23 -9.22
N ARG A 226 0.20 -9.01 -10.47
CA ARG A 226 0.08 -7.68 -11.08
C ARG A 226 -1.32 -7.52 -11.65
N TYR A 227 -2.08 -6.58 -11.13
CA TYR A 227 -3.35 -6.15 -11.72
C TYR A 227 -3.12 -4.96 -12.66
N LYS A 228 -3.53 -5.11 -13.92
CA LYS A 228 -3.53 -4.07 -14.95
C LYS A 228 -4.94 -3.50 -15.07
N GLN A 229 -5.19 -2.35 -14.44
CA GLN A 229 -6.52 -1.75 -14.31
C GLN A 229 -7.13 -1.41 -15.68
N LYS A 230 -6.30 -0.91 -16.62
CA LYS A 230 -6.76 -0.51 -17.97
C LYS A 230 -7.42 -1.64 -18.76
N ASN A 231 -6.91 -2.86 -18.61
CA ASN A 231 -7.36 -4.03 -19.37
C ASN A 231 -8.18 -4.98 -18.49
N ASN A 232 -8.36 -4.65 -17.21
CA ASN A 232 -8.97 -5.51 -16.20
C ASN A 232 -8.42 -6.94 -16.20
N VAL A 233 -7.09 -7.07 -16.17
CA VAL A 233 -6.38 -8.36 -16.22
C VAL A 233 -5.46 -8.49 -15.02
N ILE A 234 -5.45 -9.67 -14.41
CA ILE A 234 -4.55 -10.03 -13.32
C ILE A 234 -3.53 -11.04 -13.85
N GLU A 235 -2.25 -10.65 -13.81
CA GLU A 235 -1.11 -11.47 -14.17
C GLU A 235 -0.52 -12.10 -12.90
N LEU A 236 -0.39 -13.42 -12.90
CA LEU A 236 0.18 -14.20 -11.79
C LEU A 236 1.46 -14.89 -12.25
N ALA A 237 2.51 -14.84 -11.43
CA ALA A 237 3.80 -15.46 -11.73
C ALA A 237 4.48 -16.04 -10.50
N GLY A 238 5.20 -17.15 -10.71
CA GLY A 238 5.95 -17.86 -9.68
C GLY A 238 5.05 -18.83 -8.93
N ASP A 239 5.03 -20.09 -9.35
CA ASP A 239 4.29 -21.19 -8.71
C ASP A 239 2.83 -20.84 -8.37
N VAL A 240 2.06 -20.58 -9.42
CA VAL A 240 0.64 -20.28 -9.31
C VAL A 240 -0.12 -21.52 -8.88
N GLY A 241 -0.93 -21.38 -7.83
CA GLY A 241 -1.88 -22.39 -7.39
C GLY A 241 -3.27 -21.81 -7.20
N ILE A 242 -4.28 -22.62 -7.54
CA ILE A 242 -5.70 -22.30 -7.45
C ILE A 242 -6.37 -23.43 -6.66
N ASP A 243 -7.18 -23.04 -5.68
CA ASP A 243 -8.04 -23.91 -4.89
C ASP A 243 -9.46 -23.35 -4.98
N TYR A 244 -10.38 -24.10 -5.57
CA TYR A 244 -11.77 -23.70 -5.73
C TYR A 244 -12.69 -24.93 -5.77
N LYS A 245 -13.39 -25.19 -4.67
CA LYS A 245 -14.30 -26.35 -4.51
C LYS A 245 -13.55 -27.67 -4.74
N ASP A 246 -13.98 -28.45 -5.72
CA ASP A 246 -13.38 -29.71 -6.16
C ASP A 246 -12.24 -29.49 -7.18
N ILE A 247 -12.01 -28.25 -7.61
CA ILE A 247 -10.97 -27.90 -8.58
C ILE A 247 -9.69 -27.45 -7.87
N GLN A 248 -8.59 -28.11 -8.20
CA GLN A 248 -7.24 -27.66 -7.86
C GLN A 248 -6.43 -27.51 -9.14
N ALA A 249 -5.70 -26.40 -9.30
CA ALA A 249 -4.91 -26.17 -10.51
C ALA A 249 -3.58 -25.49 -10.20
N TRP A 250 -2.56 -25.80 -11.00
CA TRP A 250 -1.21 -25.29 -10.82
C TRP A 250 -0.54 -24.95 -12.15
N GLY A 251 0.35 -23.97 -12.13
CA GLY A 251 1.20 -23.60 -13.26
C GLY A 251 2.30 -22.60 -12.86
N ASN A 252 3.25 -22.35 -13.73
CA ASN A 252 4.32 -21.36 -13.47
C ASN A 252 3.78 -19.92 -13.53
N THR A 253 2.81 -19.68 -14.41
CA THR A 253 2.17 -18.39 -14.64
C THR A 253 0.67 -18.58 -14.86
N ALA A 254 -0.12 -17.54 -14.59
CA ALA A 254 -1.51 -17.52 -15.01
C ALA A 254 -1.99 -16.12 -15.41
N LEU A 255 -2.99 -16.09 -16.28
CA LEU A 255 -3.74 -14.90 -16.65
C LEU A 255 -5.16 -15.04 -16.13
N TYR A 256 -5.56 -14.19 -15.18
CA TYR A 256 -6.92 -14.15 -14.67
C TYR A 256 -7.66 -12.94 -15.24
N LYS A 257 -8.80 -13.21 -15.85
CA LYS A 257 -9.76 -12.23 -16.37
C LYS A 257 -10.99 -12.23 -15.45
N PRO A 258 -11.16 -11.23 -14.56
CA PRO A 258 -12.29 -11.21 -13.64
C PRO A 258 -13.64 -11.15 -14.35
N GLU A 259 -13.77 -10.41 -15.45
CA GLU A 259 -15.03 -10.25 -16.19
C GLU A 259 -15.67 -11.57 -16.63
N ASP A 260 -14.89 -12.50 -17.15
CA ASP A 260 -15.34 -13.82 -17.58
C ASP A 260 -15.16 -14.90 -16.49
N GLY A 261 -14.42 -14.59 -15.42
CA GLY A 261 -14.09 -15.55 -14.37
C GLY A 261 -13.14 -16.64 -14.86
N SER A 262 -12.35 -16.40 -15.90
CA SER A 262 -11.45 -17.38 -16.50
C SER A 262 -10.01 -17.19 -16.04
N ILE A 263 -9.37 -18.30 -15.67
CA ILE A 263 -7.95 -18.34 -15.31
C ILE A 263 -7.23 -19.28 -16.28
N ILE A 264 -6.27 -18.74 -17.02
CA ILE A 264 -5.46 -19.49 -17.99
C ILE A 264 -4.09 -19.74 -17.37
N LEU A 265 -3.82 -20.97 -16.96
CA LEU A 265 -2.53 -21.41 -16.43
C LEU A 265 -1.62 -21.87 -17.56
N ALA A 266 -0.34 -21.53 -17.46
CA ALA A 266 0.69 -21.95 -18.40
C ALA A 266 1.98 -22.34 -17.68
N GLY A 267 2.78 -23.19 -18.33
CA GLY A 267 4.06 -23.70 -17.82
C GLY A 267 3.86 -24.76 -16.73
N LYS A 268 4.14 -26.03 -17.07
CA LYS A 268 3.83 -27.18 -16.21
C LYS A 268 2.37 -27.19 -15.73
N ALA A 269 1.46 -26.72 -16.59
CA ALA A 269 0.06 -26.54 -16.24
C ALA A 269 -0.63 -27.88 -15.99
N ARG A 270 -1.33 -27.98 -14.87
CA ARG A 270 -2.07 -29.16 -14.45
C ARG A 270 -3.29 -28.77 -13.62
N ALA A 271 -4.34 -29.57 -13.69
CA ALA A 271 -5.51 -29.44 -12.83
C ALA A 271 -6.07 -30.80 -12.43
N GLU A 272 -6.77 -30.81 -11.31
CA GLU A 272 -7.53 -31.92 -10.78
C GLU A 272 -8.96 -31.42 -10.50
N GLN A 273 -9.97 -32.20 -10.88
CA GLN A 273 -11.38 -31.94 -10.55
C GLN A 273 -12.02 -33.27 -10.10
N GLY A 274 -12.22 -33.42 -8.79
CA GLY A 274 -12.55 -34.72 -8.21
C GLY A 274 -11.43 -35.73 -8.49
N GLU A 275 -11.75 -36.83 -9.17
CA GLU A 275 -10.76 -37.84 -9.56
C GLU A 275 -10.06 -37.54 -10.89
N ASN A 276 -10.64 -36.65 -11.69
CA ASN A 276 -10.17 -36.35 -13.04
C ASN A 276 -8.89 -35.52 -13.00
N LYS A 277 -7.88 -35.94 -13.75
CA LYS A 277 -6.58 -35.24 -13.82
C LYS A 277 -6.28 -34.78 -15.23
N LEU A 278 -5.92 -33.51 -15.36
CA LEU A 278 -5.61 -32.87 -16.63
C LEU A 278 -4.21 -32.25 -16.59
N LYS A 279 -3.46 -32.45 -17.69
CA LYS A 279 -2.17 -31.80 -17.93
C LYS A 279 -2.11 -31.32 -19.37
N GLY A 280 -1.51 -30.17 -19.61
CA GLY A 280 -1.31 -29.66 -20.96
C GLY A 280 -0.42 -28.43 -21.03
N ASP A 281 -0.28 -27.90 -22.24
CA ASP A 281 0.46 -26.65 -22.48
C ASP A 281 -0.23 -25.48 -21.75
N GLU A 282 -1.57 -25.38 -21.89
CA GLU A 282 -2.43 -24.46 -21.16
C GLU A 282 -3.58 -25.21 -20.49
N VAL A 283 -3.88 -24.86 -19.24
CA VAL A 283 -5.07 -25.30 -18.51
C VAL A 283 -5.95 -24.08 -18.23
N ILE A 284 -7.22 -24.15 -18.57
CA ILE A 284 -8.17 -23.07 -18.38
C ILE A 284 -9.18 -23.48 -17.31
N VAL A 285 -9.29 -22.69 -16.24
CA VAL A 285 -10.27 -22.85 -15.17
C VAL A 285 -11.34 -21.77 -15.32
N SER A 286 -12.60 -22.17 -15.52
CA SER A 286 -13.75 -21.26 -15.51
C SER A 286 -14.40 -21.28 -14.13
N LEU A 287 -14.23 -20.21 -13.36
CA LEU A 287 -14.78 -20.10 -12.01
C LEU A 287 -16.31 -20.00 -12.01
N LYS A 288 -16.89 -19.38 -13.05
CA LYS A 288 -18.34 -19.22 -13.22
C LYS A 288 -19.00 -20.56 -13.57
N GLU A 289 -18.38 -21.32 -14.48
CA GLU A 289 -18.93 -22.58 -14.97
C GLU A 289 -18.50 -23.80 -14.15
N GLN A 290 -17.53 -23.65 -13.24
CA GLN A 290 -16.93 -24.76 -12.47
C GLN A 290 -16.40 -25.87 -13.38
N LYS A 291 -15.66 -25.46 -14.42
CA LYS A 291 -15.11 -26.36 -15.43
C LYS A 291 -13.63 -26.13 -15.62
N ILE A 292 -12.93 -27.21 -15.95
CA ILE A 292 -11.56 -27.18 -16.45
C ILE A 292 -11.51 -27.63 -17.91
N SER A 293 -10.65 -27.00 -18.69
CA SER A 293 -10.36 -27.39 -20.07
C SER A 293 -8.87 -27.26 -20.37
N VAL A 294 -8.42 -27.93 -21.42
CA VAL A 294 -7.02 -27.94 -21.83
C VAL A 294 -6.92 -27.45 -23.26
N ARG A 295 -5.92 -26.60 -23.55
CA ARG A 295 -5.58 -26.17 -24.89
C ARG A 295 -4.13 -26.57 -25.22
N GLY A 296 -3.92 -27.06 -26.43
CA GLY A 296 -2.62 -27.57 -26.88
C GLY A 296 -2.49 -29.08 -26.69
N ARG A 297 -1.26 -29.58 -26.61
CA ARG A 297 -1.02 -31.02 -26.39
C ARG A 297 -1.37 -31.36 -24.95
N GLY A 298 -2.44 -32.12 -24.77
CA GLY A 298 -2.97 -32.48 -23.46
C GLY A 298 -2.95 -33.98 -23.20
N LYS A 299 -2.88 -34.35 -21.93
CA LYS A 299 -3.20 -35.70 -21.45
C LYS A 299 -4.32 -35.56 -20.42
N VAL A 300 -5.44 -36.24 -20.68
CA VAL A 300 -6.57 -36.37 -19.77
C VAL A 300 -6.55 -37.77 -19.19
N ILE A 301 -6.73 -37.88 -17.88
CA ILE A 301 -6.91 -39.15 -17.17
C ILE A 301 -8.29 -39.07 -16.51
N ILE A 302 -9.21 -39.89 -17.01
CA ILE A 302 -10.58 -40.07 -16.49
C ILE A 302 -10.61 -41.44 -15.80
N THR A 303 -11.12 -41.52 -14.57
CA THR A 303 -11.33 -42.79 -13.87
C THR A 303 -12.68 -43.40 -14.27
N GLU A 304 -12.74 -44.73 -14.35
CA GLU A 304 -13.88 -45.46 -14.97
C GLU A 304 -15.23 -45.27 -14.24
N GLU A 305 -15.24 -44.83 -12.97
CA GLU A 305 -16.47 -44.64 -12.19
C GLU A 305 -17.39 -43.55 -12.77
N ASP A 306 -16.85 -42.57 -13.51
CA ASP A 306 -17.62 -41.50 -14.16
C ASP A 306 -18.17 -41.89 -15.55
N LEU A 307 -17.74 -43.02 -16.14
CA LEU A 307 -18.22 -43.50 -17.44
C LEU A 307 -19.49 -44.35 -17.35
N ILE A 308 -19.98 -44.59 -16.13
CA ILE A 308 -21.11 -45.49 -15.85
C ILE A 308 -22.25 -44.68 -15.20
N THR A 309 -22.77 -43.67 -15.89
CA THR A 309 -24.14 -43.20 -15.66
C THR A 309 -24.82 -42.89 -17.01
N PRO A 310 -25.87 -43.63 -17.41
CA PRO A 310 -26.70 -43.29 -18.56
C PRO A 310 -27.63 -42.10 -18.30
#